data_AF-A0A3A5AQZ3-F1
#
_entry.id   AF-A0A3A5AQZ3-F1
#
_cell.length_a   1.000
_cell.length_b   1.000
_cell.length_c   1.000
_cell.angle_alpha   90.00
_cell.angle_beta   90.00
_cell.angle_gamma   90.00
#
_symmetry.space_group_name_H-M   'P 1'
#
loop_
_entity.id
_entity.type
_entity.pdbx_description
1 polymer ?
#
loop_
_entity_poly.entity_id
_entity_poly.type
_entity_poly.pdbx_seq_one_letter_code
_entity_poly.pdbx_strand_id
1 'polypeptide(L)'
;MSIRKIIDWAILKAEGEKVGMIASPFYQFYADGESWMWACDVDIGEPEVLRNVPVACNNREIIYAEQGKAVALRRMNHGRWCIAGLAKTSRGLGHVIYLSYTEDMVRVVGEDWTGKIVRPFTYGELGTLGPGTGYGALPYGVQGRFTPGGALLEILEN
;
A
#
# COMPACT_ATOMS: atom_id res chain seq x y z
N MET A 1 8.72 -4.96 -30.02
CA MET A 1 8.47 -4.21 -28.76
C MET A 1 8.48 -2.72 -29.11
N SER A 2 7.47 -1.94 -28.71
CA SER A 2 7.37 -0.50 -29.08
C SER A 2 8.39 0.35 -28.32
N ILE A 3 8.93 1.40 -28.95
CA ILE A 3 9.91 2.31 -28.36
C ILE A 3 9.36 3.01 -27.10
N ARG A 4 8.04 3.30 -27.06
CA ARG A 4 7.36 3.84 -25.87
C ARG A 4 7.47 2.89 -24.68
N LYS A 5 7.22 1.60 -24.88
CA LYS A 5 7.36 0.60 -23.82
C LYS A 5 8.78 0.53 -23.28
N ILE A 6 9.80 0.70 -24.13
CA ILE A 6 11.21 0.69 -23.70
C ILE A 6 11.52 1.92 -22.85
N ILE A 7 11.03 3.09 -23.25
CA ILE A 7 11.19 4.35 -22.51
C ILE A 7 10.47 4.27 -21.16
N ASP A 8 9.22 3.81 -21.12
CA ASP A 8 8.45 3.64 -19.89
C ASP A 8 9.15 2.66 -18.94
N TRP A 9 9.71 1.57 -19.47
CA TRP A 9 10.47 0.60 -18.68
C TRP A 9 11.78 1.17 -18.16
N ALA A 10 12.46 2.01 -18.95
CA ALA A 10 13.68 2.70 -18.51
C ALA A 10 13.38 3.74 -17.43
N ILE A 11 12.27 4.47 -17.53
CA ILE A 11 11.80 5.44 -16.53
C ILE A 11 11.43 4.72 -15.23
N LEU A 12 10.63 3.65 -15.29
CA LEU A 12 10.29 2.82 -14.12
C LEU A 12 11.54 2.20 -13.47
N LYS A 13 12.53 1.80 -14.27
CA LYS A 13 13.79 1.27 -13.76
C LYS A 13 14.66 2.36 -13.11
N ALA A 14 14.56 3.60 -13.59
CA ALA A 14 15.25 4.77 -13.06
C ALA A 14 14.56 5.42 -11.86
N GLU A 15 13.32 5.04 -11.52
CA GLU A 15 12.58 5.57 -10.38
C GLU A 15 13.28 5.14 -9.07
N GLY A 16 13.99 6.09 -8.46
CA GLY A 16 14.78 5.86 -7.23
C GLY A 16 14.00 6.05 -5.94
N GLU A 17 12.86 6.74 -6.01
CA GLU A 17 11.99 7.04 -4.87
C GLU A 17 10.54 6.79 -5.22
N LYS A 18 9.80 6.20 -4.29
CA LYS A 18 8.37 5.92 -4.42
C LYS A 18 7.67 6.20 -3.09
N VAL A 19 6.36 6.33 -3.12
CA VAL A 19 5.54 6.47 -1.91
C VAL A 19 4.63 5.26 -1.81
N GLY A 20 4.51 4.69 -0.61
CA GLY A 20 3.58 3.61 -0.32
C GLY A 20 2.88 3.79 1.03
N MET A 21 1.97 2.90 1.36
CA MET A 21 1.29 2.84 2.65
C MET A 21 1.66 1.55 3.37
N ILE A 22 1.90 1.64 4.68
CA ILE A 22 2.20 0.46 5.50
C ILE A 22 0.98 -0.47 5.48
N ALA A 23 1.18 -1.68 4.96
CA ALA A 23 0.13 -2.67 4.81
C ALA A 23 0.11 -3.71 5.93
N SER A 24 1.20 -3.85 6.71
CA SER A 24 1.27 -4.77 7.85
C SER A 24 1.87 -4.09 9.09
N PRO A 25 1.66 -4.62 10.30
CA PRO A 25 2.49 -4.29 11.46
C PRO A 25 3.98 -4.52 11.17
N PHE A 26 4.85 -3.83 11.91
CA PHE A 26 6.28 -4.10 11.86
C PHE A 26 6.60 -5.45 12.48
N TYR A 27 7.45 -6.22 11.80
CA TYR A 27 7.96 -7.50 12.26
C TYR A 27 9.46 -7.58 12.06
N GLN A 28 10.09 -8.53 12.76
CA GLN A 28 11.51 -8.83 12.56
C GLN A 28 11.66 -9.78 11.39
N PHE A 29 12.46 -9.38 10.42
CA PHE A 29 12.79 -10.16 9.25
C PHE A 29 14.27 -10.51 9.28
N TYR A 30 14.58 -11.78 9.02
CA TYR A 30 15.96 -12.24 8.91
C TYR A 30 16.39 -12.15 7.45
N ALA A 31 17.15 -11.11 7.14
CA ALA A 31 17.56 -10.84 5.77
C ALA A 31 18.70 -11.77 5.36
N ASP A 32 18.40 -12.65 4.41
CA ASP A 32 19.35 -13.45 3.64
C ASP A 32 20.40 -14.22 4.49
N GLY A 33 20.10 -14.52 5.76
CA GLY A 33 21.01 -15.27 6.64
C GLY A 33 22.06 -14.43 7.37
N GLU A 34 22.06 -13.11 7.24
CA GLU A 34 23.14 -12.26 7.75
C GLU A 34 22.73 -11.45 8.98
N SER A 35 21.57 -10.80 8.95
CA SER A 35 21.17 -9.88 10.01
C SER A 35 19.66 -9.80 10.21
N TRP A 36 19.27 -9.54 11.46
CA TRP A 36 17.90 -9.21 11.82
C TRP A 36 17.63 -7.74 11.55
N MET A 37 16.52 -7.47 10.87
CA MET A 37 16.07 -6.12 10.59
C MET A 37 14.58 -5.97 10.80
N TRP A 38 14.14 -4.74 11.11
CA TRP A 38 12.73 -4.41 11.15
C TRP A 38 12.21 -4.23 9.73
N ALA A 39 11.11 -4.89 9.41
CA ALA A 39 10.45 -4.81 8.12
C ALA A 39 8.93 -4.71 8.29
N CYS A 40 8.27 -4.24 7.24
CA CYS A 40 6.82 -4.35 7.10
C CYS A 40 6.45 -4.49 5.63
N ASP A 41 5.22 -4.90 5.37
CA ASP A 41 4.66 -4.90 4.03
C ASP A 41 4.21 -3.49 3.64
N VAL A 42 4.38 -3.11 2.38
CA VAL A 42 4.05 -1.77 1.88
C VAL A 42 3.22 -1.86 0.60
N ASP A 43 2.03 -1.29 0.64
CA ASP A 43 1.17 -1.13 -0.53
C ASP A 43 1.62 0.09 -1.33
N ILE A 44 1.93 -0.12 -2.59
CA ILE A 44 2.39 0.92 -3.54
C ILE A 44 1.33 1.25 -4.60
N GLY A 45 0.09 0.76 -4.43
CA GLY A 45 -1.00 0.91 -5.39
C GLY A 45 -0.93 -0.07 -6.57
N GLU A 46 -0.09 -1.10 -6.47
CA GLU A 46 0.00 -2.20 -7.43
C GLU A 46 -0.87 -3.38 -6.98
N PRO A 47 -1.15 -4.38 -7.85
CA PRO A 47 -1.97 -5.53 -7.47
C PRO A 47 -1.40 -6.29 -6.26
N GLU A 48 -0.07 -6.43 -6.23
CA GLU A 48 0.68 -7.10 -5.18
C GLU A 48 1.32 -6.10 -4.22
N VAL A 49 1.24 -6.41 -2.93
CA VAL A 49 1.91 -5.64 -1.86
C VAL A 49 3.39 -5.98 -1.87
N LEU A 50 4.26 -4.98 -1.68
CA LEU A 50 5.68 -5.24 -1.46
C LEU A 50 5.85 -5.90 -0.09
N ARG A 51 6.30 -7.16 -0.08
CA ARG A 51 6.53 -7.90 1.15
C ARG A 51 7.93 -7.69 1.72
N ASN A 52 8.07 -7.77 3.04
CA ASN A 52 9.36 -7.74 3.73
C ASN A 52 10.20 -6.48 3.40
N VAL A 53 9.58 -5.30 3.37
CA VAL A 53 10.29 -4.05 3.07
C VAL A 53 11.03 -3.58 4.33
N PRO A 54 12.37 -3.52 4.30
CA PRO A 54 13.15 -3.15 5.47
C PRO A 54 13.10 -1.66 5.79
N VAL A 55 13.19 -1.34 7.08
CA VAL A 55 13.45 0.02 7.56
C VAL A 55 14.94 0.34 7.41
N ALA A 56 15.27 1.47 6.79
CA ALA A 56 16.66 1.88 6.64
C ALA A 56 17.31 2.14 8.02
N CYS A 57 18.38 1.40 8.34
CA CYS A 57 19.00 1.34 9.67
C CYS A 57 19.57 2.67 10.22
N ASN A 58 19.64 3.74 9.41
CA ASN A 58 20.17 5.04 9.83
C ASN A 58 19.13 6.16 9.79
N ASN A 59 17.83 5.82 9.73
CA ASN A 59 16.81 6.85 9.65
C ASN A 59 16.25 7.21 11.04
N ARG A 60 16.73 8.33 11.61
CA ARG A 60 16.22 8.88 12.87
C ARG A 60 14.86 9.56 12.74
N GLU A 61 14.33 9.70 11.52
CA GLU A 61 13.06 10.39 11.27
C GLU A 61 11.84 9.51 11.51
N ILE A 62 12.00 8.18 11.52
CA ILE A 62 10.90 7.24 11.77
C ILE A 62 10.89 6.88 13.25
N ILE A 63 10.13 7.66 14.02
CA ILE A 63 9.97 7.45 15.47
C ILE A 63 8.78 6.52 15.74
N TYR A 64 7.72 6.64 14.95
CA TYR A 64 6.50 5.83 15.07
C TYR A 64 5.73 5.81 13.76
N ALA A 65 5.35 4.62 13.30
CA ALA A 65 4.50 4.45 12.13
C ALA A 65 3.54 3.27 12.38
N GLU A 66 2.25 3.51 12.19
CA GLU A 66 1.21 2.48 12.24
C GLU A 66 0.83 2.03 10.84
N GLN A 67 0.13 0.90 10.77
CA GLN A 67 -0.52 0.44 9.54
C GLN A 67 -1.41 1.55 8.96
N GLY A 68 -1.35 1.71 7.63
CA GLY A 68 -2.02 2.77 6.89
C GLY A 68 -1.28 4.12 6.84
N LYS A 69 -0.14 4.28 7.53
CA LYS A 69 0.69 5.49 7.38
C LYS A 69 1.44 5.46 6.05
N ALA A 70 1.54 6.64 5.45
CA ALA A 70 2.30 6.84 4.22
C ALA A 70 3.80 6.87 4.52
N VAL A 71 4.57 6.13 3.73
CA VAL A 71 6.02 6.00 3.84
C VAL A 71 6.70 6.32 2.52
N ALA A 72 7.85 6.97 2.61
CA ALA A 72 8.74 7.16 1.49
C ALA A 72 9.62 5.92 1.34
N LEU A 73 9.58 5.32 0.16
CA LEU A 73 10.41 4.20 -0.25
C LEU A 73 11.57 4.71 -1.09
N ARG A 74 12.76 4.18 -0.82
CA ARG A 74 13.95 4.41 -1.64
C ARG A 74 14.46 3.09 -2.19
N ARG A 75 14.87 3.09 -3.45
CA ARG A 75 15.48 1.92 -4.07
C ARG A 75 16.95 1.83 -3.64
N MET A 76 17.32 0.71 -3.04
CA MET A 76 18.71 0.43 -2.69
C MET A 76 19.52 0.03 -3.93
N ASN A 77 20.85 0.05 -3.83
CA ASN A 77 21.77 -0.29 -4.93
C ASN A 77 21.58 -1.73 -5.46
N HIS A 78 21.14 -2.65 -4.60
CA HIS A 78 20.79 -4.03 -4.99
C HIS A 78 19.36 -4.15 -5.58
N GLY A 79 18.69 -3.04 -5.85
CA GLY A 79 17.42 -2.98 -6.55
C GLY A 79 16.16 -3.27 -5.72
N ARG A 80 16.30 -3.65 -4.44
CA ARG A 80 15.14 -3.80 -3.52
C ARG A 80 14.78 -2.45 -2.89
N TRP A 81 13.54 -2.33 -2.45
CA TRP A 81 13.02 -1.13 -1.79
C TRP A 81 13.33 -1.14 -0.29
N CYS A 82 13.47 0.04 0.29
CA CYS A 82 13.53 0.24 1.73
C CYS A 82 12.75 1.46 2.17
N ILE A 83 12.31 1.46 3.42
CA ILE A 83 11.61 2.58 4.03
C ILE A 83 12.63 3.62 4.43
N ALA A 84 12.60 4.75 3.74
CA ALA A 84 13.53 5.86 3.88
C ALA A 84 12.95 7.04 4.65
N GLY A 85 11.67 7.02 5.02
CA GLY A 85 11.03 8.06 5.83
C GLY A 85 9.52 7.95 5.88
N LEU A 86 8.90 8.85 6.62
CA LEU A 86 7.45 9.08 6.54
C LEU A 86 7.15 9.99 5.34
N ALA A 87 6.08 9.69 4.61
CA ALA A 87 5.61 10.55 3.52
C ALA A 87 4.44 11.41 4.00
N LYS A 88 4.41 12.68 3.58
CA LYS A 88 3.28 13.61 3.87
C LYS A 88 2.04 13.30 3.04
N THR A 89 2.22 12.66 1.89
CA THR A 89 1.17 12.27 0.97
C THR A 89 1.25 10.77 0.77
N SER A 90 0.11 10.09 0.67
CA SER A 90 0.05 8.71 0.16
C SER A 90 -0.39 8.76 -1.30
N ARG A 91 0.41 8.14 -2.18
CA ARG A 91 -0.09 7.81 -3.52
C ARG A 91 -1.15 6.73 -3.34
N GLY A 92 -2.38 7.02 -3.73
CA GLY A 92 -3.53 6.15 -3.53
C GLY A 92 -4.70 6.88 -2.87
N LEU A 93 -4.52 7.65 -1.79
CA LEU A 93 -5.65 8.40 -1.19
C LEU A 93 -5.87 9.73 -1.93
N GLY A 94 -6.13 9.65 -3.24
CA GLY A 94 -6.56 10.77 -4.06
C GLY A 94 -8.05 10.66 -4.36
N HIS A 95 -8.79 11.74 -4.10
CA HIS A 95 -10.10 11.94 -4.69
C HIS A 95 -9.91 12.33 -6.15
N VAL A 96 -10.31 11.45 -7.06
CA VAL A 96 -10.22 11.67 -8.50
C VAL A 96 -11.59 12.06 -9.00
N ILE A 97 -11.69 13.27 -9.55
CA ILE A 97 -12.91 13.74 -10.21
C ILE A 97 -12.69 13.61 -11.71
N TYR A 98 -13.43 12.72 -12.35
CA TYR A 98 -13.41 12.54 -13.79
C TYR A 98 -14.22 13.66 -14.45
N LEU A 99 -13.57 14.45 -15.29
CA LEU A 99 -14.19 15.54 -16.03
C LEU A 99 -14.32 15.16 -17.51
N SER A 100 -15.49 15.39 -18.09
CA SER A 100 -15.72 15.37 -19.53
C SER A 100 -15.75 16.81 -20.03
N TYR A 101 -14.98 17.05 -21.08
CA TYR A 101 -14.94 18.31 -21.79
C TYR A 101 -15.69 18.14 -23.11
N THR A 102 -16.70 18.98 -23.30
CA THR A 102 -17.32 19.27 -24.61
C THR A 102 -17.12 20.75 -24.90
N GLU A 103 -17.21 21.15 -26.17
CA GLU A 103 -16.77 22.48 -26.66
C GLU A 103 -17.20 23.66 -25.78
N ASP A 104 -18.39 23.62 -25.18
CA ASP A 104 -18.93 24.69 -24.31
C ASP A 104 -19.30 24.24 -22.88
N MET A 105 -19.00 22.99 -22.47
CA MET A 105 -19.35 22.50 -21.13
C MET A 105 -18.29 21.57 -20.54
N VAL A 106 -18.00 21.81 -19.26
CA VAL A 106 -17.31 20.88 -18.37
C VAL A 106 -18.37 20.16 -17.54
N ARG A 107 -18.39 18.83 -17.59
CA ARG A 107 -19.24 18.00 -16.73
C ARG A 107 -18.42 17.05 -15.90
N VAL A 108 -18.79 16.88 -14.64
CA VAL A 108 -18.30 15.79 -13.80
C VAL A 108 -18.96 14.50 -14.28
N VAL A 109 -18.14 13.54 -14.69
CA VAL A 109 -18.55 12.22 -15.20
C VAL A 109 -18.61 11.20 -14.06
N GLY A 110 -17.80 11.41 -13.03
CA GLY A 110 -17.76 10.56 -11.87
C GLY A 110 -16.69 11.02 -10.89
N GLU A 111 -16.76 10.48 -9.70
CA GLU A 111 -15.78 10.69 -8.64
C GLU A 111 -15.38 9.31 -8.13
N ASP A 112 -14.08 9.12 -7.90
CA ASP A 112 -13.56 7.87 -7.36
C ASP A 112 -12.44 8.12 -6.35
N TRP A 113 -12.32 7.21 -5.40
CA TRP A 113 -11.25 7.20 -4.44
C TRP A 113 -10.26 6.11 -4.82
N THR A 114 -9.08 6.51 -5.27
CA THR A 114 -8.08 5.58 -5.82
C THR A 114 -7.32 4.75 -4.76
N GLY A 115 -7.69 4.91 -3.49
CA GLY A 115 -6.90 4.43 -2.36
C GLY A 115 -7.35 3.07 -1.92
N LYS A 116 -6.44 2.27 -1.39
CA LYS A 116 -6.80 1.03 -0.70
C LYS A 116 -6.25 1.12 0.71
N ILE A 117 -7.11 0.88 1.70
CA ILE A 117 -6.75 0.92 3.11
C ILE A 117 -6.62 -0.52 3.56
N VAL A 118 -5.41 -0.93 3.92
CA VAL A 118 -5.20 -2.22 4.56
C VAL A 118 -5.27 -2.03 6.06
N ARG A 119 -6.16 -2.78 6.72
CA ARG A 119 -6.29 -2.76 8.18
C ARG A 119 -6.83 -4.09 8.69
N PRO A 120 -6.70 -4.38 9.99
CA PRO A 120 -7.39 -5.50 10.61
C PRO A 120 -8.90 -5.32 10.51
N PHE A 121 -9.61 -6.44 10.41
CA PHE A 121 -11.07 -6.43 10.54
C PHE A 121 -11.48 -5.98 11.94
N THR A 122 -12.52 -5.15 12.00
CA THR A 122 -13.18 -4.82 13.27
C THR A 122 -14.00 -6.01 13.77
N TYR A 123 -14.36 -6.03 15.06
CA TYR A 123 -15.19 -7.09 15.63
C TYR A 123 -16.54 -7.25 14.90
N GLY A 124 -17.16 -6.16 14.44
CA GLY A 124 -18.40 -6.23 13.67
C GLY A 124 -18.21 -6.89 12.29
N GLU A 125 -17.10 -6.61 11.63
CA GLU A 125 -16.77 -7.17 10.31
C GLU A 125 -16.37 -8.65 10.38
N LEU A 126 -15.64 -9.04 11.43
CA LEU A 126 -15.32 -10.46 11.73
C LEU A 126 -16.58 -11.31 11.93
N GLY A 127 -17.69 -10.69 12.35
CA GLY A 127 -18.99 -11.34 12.53
C GLY A 127 -19.84 -11.45 11.28
N THR A 128 -19.54 -10.70 10.22
CA THR A 128 -20.44 -10.50 9.07
C THR A 128 -19.88 -10.97 7.74
N LEU A 129 -18.55 -11.07 7.57
CA LEU A 129 -17.90 -11.26 6.26
C LEU A 129 -17.48 -12.71 5.94
N GLY A 130 -17.80 -13.69 6.79
CA GLY A 130 -17.53 -15.12 6.55
C GLY A 130 -18.67 -15.86 5.84
N PRO A 131 -18.38 -16.96 5.08
CA PRO A 131 -19.41 -17.80 4.49
C PRO A 131 -20.17 -18.53 5.61
N GLY A 132 -21.39 -18.08 5.89
CA GLY A 132 -22.19 -18.55 7.01
C GLY A 132 -22.11 -17.56 8.18
N THR A 133 -23.02 -16.60 8.15
CA THR A 133 -23.18 -15.46 9.06
C THR A 133 -22.99 -15.84 10.53
N GLY A 134 -21.84 -15.48 11.10
CA GLY A 134 -21.51 -15.75 12.48
C GLY A 134 -20.08 -15.34 12.83
N TYR A 135 -19.91 -14.82 14.04
CA TYR A 135 -18.62 -14.47 14.61
C TYR A 135 -17.77 -15.73 14.84
N GLY A 136 -16.52 -15.72 14.33
CA GLY A 136 -15.57 -16.84 14.48
C GLY A 136 -15.21 -17.58 13.18
N ALA A 137 -15.77 -17.19 12.03
CA ALA A 137 -15.37 -17.75 10.73
C ALA A 137 -13.99 -17.26 10.27
N LEU A 138 -13.64 -16.01 10.60
CA LEU A 138 -12.32 -15.42 10.32
C LEU A 138 -11.52 -15.31 11.63
N PRO A 139 -10.24 -15.73 11.66
CA PRO A 139 -9.41 -15.57 12.85
C PRO A 139 -9.24 -14.11 13.27
N TYR A 140 -8.95 -13.90 14.54
CA TYR A 140 -8.61 -12.57 15.03
C TYR A 140 -7.32 -12.06 14.39
N GLY A 141 -7.32 -10.78 14.03
CA GLY A 141 -6.16 -10.14 13.39
C GLY A 141 -6.07 -10.39 11.88
N VAL A 142 -7.04 -11.09 11.28
CA VAL A 142 -7.15 -11.14 9.81
C VAL A 142 -7.25 -9.71 9.27
N GLN A 143 -6.59 -9.48 8.15
CA GLN A 143 -6.54 -8.19 7.50
C GLN A 143 -7.43 -8.17 6.26
N GLY A 144 -8.04 -7.02 6.03
CA GLY A 144 -8.79 -6.75 4.81
C GLY A 144 -8.18 -5.58 4.08
N ARG A 145 -8.31 -5.60 2.76
CA ARG A 145 -8.07 -4.44 1.91
C ARG A 145 -9.43 -3.78 1.65
N PHE A 146 -9.56 -2.52 1.99
CA PHE A 146 -10.81 -1.77 1.91
C PHE A 146 -10.70 -0.62 0.92
N THR A 147 -11.81 -0.24 0.30
CA THR A 147 -11.92 1.07 -0.35
C THR A 147 -11.87 2.18 0.70
N PRO A 148 -11.60 3.44 0.32
CA PRO A 148 -11.56 4.54 1.28
C PRO A 148 -12.96 4.85 1.84
N GLY A 149 -14.01 4.44 1.15
CA GLY A 149 -15.40 4.42 1.63
C GLY A 149 -15.72 3.27 2.60
N GLY A 150 -14.75 2.40 2.92
CA GLY A 150 -14.89 1.33 3.91
C GLY A 150 -15.45 0.02 3.38
N ALA A 151 -15.66 -0.13 2.07
CA ALA A 151 -16.11 -1.40 1.50
C ALA A 151 -14.95 -2.40 1.42
N LEU A 152 -15.20 -3.65 1.84
CA LEU A 152 -14.21 -4.72 1.71
C LEU A 152 -13.98 -5.05 0.23
N LEU A 153 -12.71 -5.06 -0.20
CA LEU A 153 -12.30 -5.52 -1.53
C LEU A 153 -11.82 -6.98 -1.49
N GLU A 154 -10.94 -7.30 -0.55
CA GLU A 154 -10.33 -8.63 -0.43
C GLU A 154 -9.90 -8.92 1.01
N ILE A 155 -9.97 -10.18 1.40
CA ILE A 155 -9.38 -10.70 2.63
C ILE A 155 -7.92 -11.04 2.33
N LEU A 156 -7.01 -10.48 3.10
CA LEU A 156 -5.59 -10.81 3.07
C LEU A 156 -5.38 -11.91 4.11
N GLU A 157 -5.50 -13.17 3.68
CA GLU A 157 -5.14 -14.32 4.53
C GLU A 157 -3.62 -14.34 4.76
N ASN A 158 -3.21 -14.63 6.00
CA ASN A 158 -1.81 -14.77 6.41
C ASN A 158 -1.14 -15.98 5.76
#